data_AF-A0A2D4PTQ1-F1
#
_entry.id   AF-A0A2D4PTQ1-F1
#
_cell.length_a   1.000
_cell.length_b   1.000
_cell.length_c   1.000
_cell.angle_alpha   90.00
_cell.angle_beta   90.00
_cell.angle_gamma   90.00
#
_symmetry.space_group_name_H-M   'P 1'
#
loop_
_entity.id
_entity.type
_entity.pdbx_description
1 polymer ?
#
loop_
_entity_poly.entity_id
_entity_poly.type
_entity_poly.pdbx_seq_one_letter_code
_entity_poly.pdbx_strand_id
1 'polypeptide(L)'
;NLTNKQLSIPEDFESKEEMVAFLTSAVSQAEGEREDIRQQLMEKKRQCRELLQQIASLKKEQQLQLTSTGGSNADSVPGEVHEALKSAMEKLQLRFMDLMREKAELKERVEELEHHCIQLSGETDTIGEYIALYQNQRAILKQRHREKEDYINRLAQDKEDMKM
;
A
#
# COMPACT_ATOMS: atom_id res chain seq x y z
N ASN A 1 6.43 -9.74 -16.32
CA ASN A 1 7.00 -8.40 -16.57
C ASN A 1 5.89 -7.48 -17.06
N LEU A 2 5.07 -6.98 -16.14
CA LEU A 2 4.18 -5.85 -16.41
C LEU A 2 5.06 -4.61 -16.37
N THR A 3 5.33 -4.02 -17.53
CA THR A 3 6.03 -2.75 -17.63
C THR A 3 5.15 -1.68 -16.98
N ASN A 4 5.45 -1.35 -15.73
CA ASN A 4 4.92 -0.17 -15.07
C ASN A 4 5.55 1.05 -15.78
N LYS A 5 4.94 1.48 -16.90
CA LYS A 5 5.35 2.67 -17.61
C LYS A 5 4.79 3.86 -16.84
N GLN A 6 5.61 4.39 -15.96
CA GLN A 6 5.29 5.60 -15.21
C GLN A 6 5.12 6.76 -16.19
N LEU A 7 3.98 7.45 -16.12
CA LEU A 7 3.70 8.61 -16.94
C LEU A 7 4.62 9.76 -16.50
N SER A 8 5.62 10.07 -17.31
CA SER A 8 6.51 11.21 -17.08
C SER A 8 5.81 12.49 -17.51
N ILE A 9 5.37 13.28 -16.54
CA ILE A 9 4.76 14.59 -16.79
C ILE A 9 5.89 15.61 -17.00
N PRO A 10 5.89 16.37 -18.11
CA PRO A 10 6.83 17.48 -18.33
C PRO A 10 6.74 18.53 -17.20
N GLU A 11 7.87 19.10 -16.80
CA GLU A 11 7.92 20.12 -15.73
C GLU A 11 7.25 21.43 -16.16
N ASP A 12 7.28 21.76 -17.46
CA ASP A 12 6.67 22.94 -18.06
C ASP A 12 5.97 22.61 -19.39
N PHE A 13 4.98 23.42 -19.76
CA PHE A 13 4.33 23.41 -21.08
C PHE A 13 4.40 24.83 -21.67
N GLU A 14 4.77 24.95 -22.95
CA GLU A 14 4.92 26.24 -23.64
C GLU A 14 3.56 26.86 -23.99
N SER A 15 2.50 26.04 -24.07
CA SER A 15 1.13 26.50 -24.37
C SER A 15 0.04 25.58 -23.78
N LYS A 16 -1.20 26.08 -23.73
CA LYS A 16 -2.37 25.27 -23.36
C LYS A 16 -2.63 24.18 -24.39
N GLU A 17 -2.39 24.49 -25.67
CA GLU A 17 -2.53 23.55 -26.79
C GLU A 17 -1.57 22.36 -26.65
N GLU A 18 -0.32 22.61 -26.25
CA GLU A 18 0.67 21.56 -26.00
C GLU A 18 0.26 20.66 -24.82
N MET A 19 -0.21 21.26 -23.72
CA MET A 19 -0.73 20.52 -22.58
C MET A 19 -1.92 19.63 -22.96
N VAL A 20 -2.88 20.16 -23.73
CA VAL A 20 -4.03 19.39 -24.20
C VAL A 20 -3.60 18.27 -25.14
N ALA A 21 -2.63 18.51 -26.03
CA ALA A 21 -2.10 17.47 -26.91
C ALA A 21 -1.41 16.34 -26.13
N PHE A 22 -0.61 16.69 -25.11
CA PHE A 22 0.00 15.72 -24.21
C PHE A 22 -1.04 14.89 -23.47
N LEU A 23 -2.02 15.54 -22.83
CA LEU A 23 -3.09 14.85 -22.09
C LEU A 23 -3.92 13.94 -23.00
N THR A 24 -4.25 14.40 -24.22
CA THR A 24 -5.01 13.61 -25.20
C THR A 24 -4.22 12.37 -25.64
N SER A 25 -2.91 12.52 -25.87
CA SER A 25 -2.01 11.41 -26.19
C SER A 25 -1.91 10.42 -25.02
N ALA A 26 -1.70 10.92 -23.80
CA ALA A 26 -1.59 10.10 -22.59
C ALA A 26 -2.88 9.30 -22.32
N VAL A 27 -4.05 9.93 -22.48
CA VAL A 27 -5.34 9.25 -22.40
C VAL A 27 -5.44 8.18 -23.48
N SER A 28 -5.17 8.50 -24.75
CA SER A 28 -5.24 7.55 -25.85
C SER A 28 -4.33 6.32 -25.63
N GLN A 29 -3.13 6.54 -25.11
CA GLN A 29 -2.21 5.47 -24.72
C GLN A 29 -2.80 4.62 -23.59
N ALA A 30 -3.28 5.24 -22.52
CA ALA A 30 -3.87 4.52 -21.39
C ALA A 30 -5.11 3.70 -21.81
N GLU A 31 -5.91 4.23 -22.74
CA GLU A 31 -7.06 3.51 -23.30
C GLU A 31 -6.64 2.29 -24.14
N GLY A 32 -5.58 2.42 -24.94
CA GLY A 32 -5.00 1.29 -25.69
C GLY A 32 -4.46 0.21 -24.77
N GLU A 33 -3.67 0.58 -23.76
CA GLU A 33 -3.14 -0.36 -22.77
C GLU A 33 -4.26 -1.07 -21.98
N ARG A 34 -5.32 -0.33 -21.62
CA ARG A 34 -6.51 -0.90 -20.97
C ARG A 34 -7.19 -1.94 -21.87
N GLU A 35 -7.31 -1.68 -23.17
CA GLU A 35 -7.93 -2.62 -24.11
C GLU A 35 -7.06 -3.87 -24.32
N ASP A 36 -5.74 -3.72 -24.44
CA ASP A 36 -4.81 -4.85 -24.52
C ASP A 36 -4.91 -5.75 -23.28
N ILE A 37 -4.93 -5.15 -22.09
CA ILE A 37 -5.12 -5.89 -20.83
C ILE A 37 -6.48 -6.59 -20.81
N ARG A 38 -7.55 -5.91 -21.29
CA ARG A 38 -8.90 -6.48 -21.36
C ARG A 38 -8.92 -7.70 -22.28
N GLN A 39 -8.28 -7.63 -23.44
CA GLN A 39 -8.19 -8.76 -24.38
C GLN A 39 -7.40 -9.92 -23.79
N GLN A 40 -6.26 -9.67 -23.16
CA GLN A 40 -5.48 -10.70 -22.46
C GLN A 40 -6.29 -11.39 -21.36
N LEU A 41 -7.08 -10.62 -20.60
CA LEU A 41 -7.97 -11.16 -19.58
C LEU A 41 -9.07 -12.05 -20.19
N MET A 42 -9.67 -11.65 -21.31
CA MET A 42 -10.68 -12.46 -22.00
C MET A 42 -10.08 -13.78 -22.49
N GLU A 43 -8.87 -13.74 -23.06
CA GLU A 43 -8.16 -14.92 -23.55
C GLU A 43 -7.78 -15.86 -22.40
N LYS A 44 -7.28 -15.33 -21.28
CA LYS A 44 -7.00 -16.14 -20.09
C LYS A 44 -8.26 -16.77 -19.50
N LYS A 45 -9.39 -16.04 -19.48
CA LYS A 45 -10.70 -16.59 -19.07
C LYS A 45 -11.17 -17.70 -20.01
N ARG A 46 -10.95 -17.58 -21.32
CA ARG A 46 -11.26 -18.64 -22.30
C ARG A 46 -10.43 -19.88 -22.04
N GLN A 47 -9.11 -19.74 -21.90
CA GLN A 47 -8.19 -20.84 -21.57
C GLN A 47 -8.59 -21.57 -20.28
N CYS A 48 -8.96 -20.82 -19.23
CA CYS A 48 -9.42 -21.41 -17.98
C CYS A 48 -10.71 -22.22 -18.14
N ARG A 49 -11.69 -21.73 -18.92
CA ARG A 49 -12.92 -22.47 -19.22
C ARG A 49 -12.64 -23.78 -19.97
N GLU A 50 -11.73 -23.75 -20.93
CA GLU A 50 -11.35 -24.94 -21.71
C GLU A 50 -10.66 -25.99 -20.84
N LEU A 51 -9.73 -25.59 -19.99
CA LEU A 51 -9.08 -26.50 -19.04
C LEU A 51 -10.08 -27.12 -18.05
N LEU A 52 -11.03 -26.33 -17.53
CA LEU A 52 -12.09 -26.85 -16.66
C LEU A 52 -12.95 -27.89 -17.38
N GLN A 53 -13.29 -27.66 -18.65
CA GLN A 53 -14.05 -28.62 -19.45
C GLN A 53 -13.25 -29.90 -19.73
N GLN A 54 -11.94 -29.79 -20.01
CA GLN A 54 -11.06 -30.94 -20.17
C GLN A 54 -10.96 -31.76 -18.89
N ILE A 55 -10.78 -31.12 -17.73
CA ILE A 55 -10.74 -31.79 -16.42
C ILE A 55 -12.06 -32.52 -16.14
N ALA A 56 -13.20 -31.90 -16.44
CA ALA A 56 -14.51 -32.53 -16.26
C ALA A 56 -14.68 -33.79 -17.14
N SER A 57 -14.23 -33.74 -18.41
CA SER A 57 -14.26 -34.88 -19.33
C SER A 57 -13.35 -36.01 -18.86
N LEU A 58 -12.10 -35.71 -18.46
CA LEU A 58 -11.15 -36.70 -17.95
C LEU A 58 -11.67 -37.37 -16.68
N LYS A 59 -12.26 -36.60 -15.75
CA LYS A 59 -12.85 -37.14 -14.53
C LYS A 59 -14.01 -38.10 -14.82
N LYS A 60 -14.83 -37.80 -15.83
CA LYS A 60 -15.93 -38.66 -16.27
C LYS A 60 -15.42 -39.97 -16.89
N GLU A 61 -14.37 -39.90 -17.70
CA GLU A 61 -13.74 -41.08 -18.31
C GLU A 61 -13.11 -41.99 -17.26
N GLN A 62 -12.38 -41.43 -16.29
CA GLN A 62 -11.76 -42.16 -15.19
C GLN A 62 -12.81 -42.90 -14.34
N GLN A 63 -13.97 -42.27 -14.11
CA GLN A 63 -15.08 -42.90 -13.37
C GLN A 63 -15.73 -44.07 -14.14
N LEU A 64 -15.80 -44.01 -15.47
CA LEU A 64 -16.29 -45.11 -16.31
C LEU A 64 -15.29 -46.28 -16.37
N GLN A 65 -13.98 -45.99 -16.42
CA GLN A 65 -12.94 -47.03 -16.42
C GLN A 65 -12.93 -47.81 -15.09
N LEU A 66 -13.10 -47.14 -13.94
CA LEU A 66 -13.21 -47.79 -12.62
C LEU A 66 -14.40 -48.76 -12.49
N THR A 67 -15.48 -48.56 -13.26
CA THR A 67 -16.64 -49.46 -13.28
C THR A 67 -16.48 -50.66 -14.23
N SER A 68 -15.48 -50.64 -15.12
CA SER A 68 -15.27 -51.66 -16.18
C SER A 68 -14.14 -52.65 -15.86
N THR A 69 -13.10 -52.23 -15.11
CA THR A 69 -11.98 -53.09 -14.71
C THR A 69 -12.21 -53.74 -13.33
N GLY A 70 -13.10 -54.74 -13.27
CA GLY A 70 -13.22 -55.68 -12.15
C GLY A 70 -12.07 -56.70 -12.04
N GLY A 71 -10.84 -56.32 -12.40
CA GLY A 71 -9.71 -57.25 -12.56
C GLY A 71 -8.43 -56.77 -11.89
N SER A 72 -8.18 -57.29 -10.69
CA SER A 72 -6.88 -57.65 -10.10
C SER A 72 -5.64 -56.87 -10.55
N ASN A 73 -5.09 -56.02 -9.67
CA ASN A 73 -3.65 -55.76 -9.60
C ASN A 73 -3.23 -55.50 -8.14
N ALA A 74 -2.47 -56.43 -7.58
CA ALA A 74 -2.08 -56.53 -6.17
C ALA A 74 -0.91 -55.61 -5.74
N ASP A 75 -0.63 -54.54 -6.50
CA ASP A 75 0.47 -53.59 -6.26
C ASP A 75 0.00 -52.12 -6.14
N SER A 76 -1.31 -51.91 -5.98
CA SER A 76 -1.88 -50.57 -5.84
C SER A 76 -2.07 -50.22 -4.37
N VAL A 77 -1.59 -49.02 -3.98
CA VAL A 77 -1.84 -48.41 -2.67
C VAL A 77 -3.35 -48.51 -2.35
N PRO A 78 -3.75 -48.95 -1.14
CA PRO A 78 -5.16 -49.03 -0.78
C PRO A 78 -5.85 -47.69 -1.05
N GLY A 79 -6.95 -47.69 -1.81
CA GLY A 79 -7.64 -46.47 -2.23
C GLY A 79 -8.03 -45.54 -1.06
N GLU A 80 -8.22 -46.11 0.13
CA GLU A 80 -8.45 -45.37 1.38
C GLU A 80 -7.26 -44.49 1.79
N VAL A 81 -6.02 -44.96 1.63
CA VAL A 81 -4.81 -44.18 1.95
C VAL A 81 -4.63 -43.05 0.94
N HIS A 82 -4.93 -43.31 -0.34
CA HIS A 82 -4.89 -42.29 -1.38
C HIS A 82 -5.93 -41.19 -1.12
N GLU A 83 -7.16 -41.55 -0.77
CA GLU A 83 -8.23 -40.59 -0.48
C GLU A 83 -7.94 -39.79 0.80
N ALA A 84 -7.41 -40.44 1.85
CA ALA A 84 -7.01 -39.76 3.07
C ALA A 84 -5.89 -38.73 2.82
N LEU A 85 -4.87 -39.10 2.03
CA LEU A 85 -3.79 -38.19 1.64
C LEU A 85 -4.30 -37.02 0.81
N LYS A 86 -5.21 -37.28 -0.13
CA LYS A 86 -5.84 -36.24 -0.95
C LYS A 86 -6.65 -35.26 -0.09
N SER A 87 -7.46 -35.75 0.84
CA SER A 87 -8.21 -34.90 1.78
C SER A 87 -7.27 -34.07 2.67
N ALA A 88 -6.16 -34.66 3.14
CA ALA A 88 -5.16 -33.94 3.91
C ALA A 88 -4.47 -32.83 3.08
N MET A 89 -4.14 -33.10 1.81
CA MET A 89 -3.59 -32.11 0.89
C MET A 89 -4.58 -30.97 0.63
N GLU A 90 -5.86 -31.26 0.39
CA GLU A 90 -6.90 -30.25 0.17
C GLU A 90 -7.04 -29.33 1.41
N LYS A 91 -7.08 -29.90 2.62
CA LYS A 91 -7.13 -29.10 3.86
C LYS A 91 -5.88 -28.23 4.04
N LEU A 92 -4.71 -28.75 3.72
CA LEU A 92 -3.46 -27.99 3.78
C LEU A 92 -3.46 -26.83 2.78
N GLN A 93 -3.93 -27.07 1.56
CA GLN A 93 -4.06 -26.04 0.53
C GLN A 93 -5.02 -24.93 0.96
N LEU A 94 -6.20 -25.27 1.49
CA LEU A 94 -7.16 -24.29 2.00
C LEU A 94 -6.54 -23.43 3.12
N ARG A 95 -5.94 -24.08 4.12
CA ARG A 95 -5.29 -23.37 5.23
C ARG A 95 -4.14 -22.47 4.75
N PHE A 96 -3.37 -22.91 3.76
CA PHE A 96 -2.31 -22.11 3.17
C PHE A 96 -2.87 -20.88 2.44
N MET A 97 -3.95 -21.05 1.68
CA MET A 97 -4.61 -19.94 0.99
C MET A 97 -5.17 -18.91 1.96
N ASP A 98 -5.80 -19.36 3.05
CA ASP A 98 -6.33 -18.47 4.09
C ASP A 98 -5.20 -17.70 4.77
N LEU A 99 -4.11 -18.38 5.15
CA LEU A 99 -2.93 -17.76 5.75
C LEU A 99 -2.25 -16.76 4.81
N MET A 100 -2.18 -17.06 3.50
CA MET A 100 -1.62 -16.14 2.51
C MET A 100 -2.48 -14.89 2.34
N ARG A 101 -3.81 -15.01 2.46
CA ARG A 101 -4.74 -13.88 2.43
C ARG A 101 -4.57 -13.01 3.68
N GLU A 102 -4.62 -13.63 4.87
CA GLU A 102 -4.40 -12.94 6.14
C GLU A 102 -3.04 -12.20 6.13
N LYS A 103 -1.98 -12.85 5.64
CA LYS A 103 -0.66 -12.21 5.49
C LYS A 103 -0.69 -10.99 4.56
N ALA A 104 -1.49 -11.01 3.49
CA ALA A 104 -1.62 -9.88 2.58
C ALA A 104 -2.35 -8.71 3.26
N GLU A 105 -3.46 -9.00 3.95
CA GLU A 105 -4.23 -8.02 4.73
C GLU A 105 -3.36 -7.40 5.84
N LEU A 106 -2.57 -8.22 6.56
CA LEU A 106 -1.64 -7.71 7.58
C LEU A 106 -0.56 -6.82 6.98
N LYS A 107 -0.05 -7.14 5.80
CA LYS A 107 0.95 -6.30 5.12
C LYS A 107 0.36 -4.93 4.75
N GLU A 108 -0.83 -4.91 4.17
CA GLU A 108 -1.53 -3.66 3.85
C GLU A 108 -1.75 -2.83 5.13
N ARG A 109 -2.16 -3.48 6.22
CA ARG A 109 -2.35 -2.78 7.51
C ARG A 109 -1.05 -2.23 8.09
N VAL A 110 0.08 -2.91 7.89
CA VAL A 110 1.41 -2.40 8.30
C VAL A 110 1.78 -1.17 7.47
N GLU A 111 1.61 -1.22 6.15
CA GLU A 111 1.89 -0.08 5.26
C GLU A 111 1.03 1.15 5.63
N GLU A 112 -0.26 0.94 5.95
CA GLU A 112 -1.14 2.01 6.46
C GLU A 112 -0.64 2.62 7.77
N LEU A 113 -0.19 1.77 8.71
CA LEU A 113 0.32 2.23 10.00
C LEU A 113 1.65 2.98 9.86
N GLU A 114 2.53 2.53 8.96
CA GLU A 114 3.77 3.24 8.65
C GLU A 114 3.49 4.64 8.10
N HIS A 115 2.52 4.76 7.19
CA HIS A 115 2.08 6.06 6.68
C HIS A 115 1.55 6.97 7.80
N HIS A 116 0.72 6.46 8.71
CA HIS A 116 0.26 7.24 9.87
C HIS A 116 1.41 7.66 10.79
N CYS A 117 2.39 6.78 11.04
CA CYS A 117 3.57 7.11 11.84
C CYS A 117 4.36 8.27 11.23
N ILE A 118 4.54 8.29 9.90
CA ILE A 118 5.21 9.38 9.20
C ILE A 118 4.44 10.69 9.38
N GLN A 119 3.11 10.67 9.23
CA GLN A 119 2.27 11.86 9.41
C GLN A 119 2.35 12.40 10.83
N LEU A 120 2.17 11.55 11.84
CA LEU A 120 2.25 11.92 13.25
C LEU A 120 3.63 12.44 13.62
N SER A 121 4.71 11.92 13.01
CA SER A 121 6.05 12.47 13.16
C SER A 121 6.12 13.91 12.64
N GLY A 122 5.60 14.18 11.44
CA GLY A 122 5.59 15.54 10.88
C GLY A 122 4.72 16.52 11.67
N GLU A 123 3.58 16.06 12.20
CA GLU A 123 2.75 16.85 13.13
C GLU A 123 3.51 17.16 14.42
N THR A 124 4.24 16.18 14.96
CA THR A 124 5.07 16.35 16.16
C THR A 124 6.19 17.36 15.94
N ASP A 125 6.86 17.31 14.78
CA ASP A 125 7.90 18.27 14.40
C ASP A 125 7.34 19.71 14.35
N THR A 126 6.17 19.87 13.72
CA THR A 126 5.47 21.16 13.64
C THR A 126 5.12 21.70 15.03
N ILE A 127 4.65 20.85 15.94
CA ILE A 127 4.40 21.23 17.34
C ILE A 127 5.71 21.67 18.02
N GLY A 128 6.81 20.96 17.77
CA GLY A 128 8.15 21.31 18.27
C GLY A 128 8.60 22.71 17.82
N GLU A 129 8.39 23.04 16.56
CA GLU A 129 8.67 24.38 16.01
C GLU A 129 7.86 25.48 16.71
N TYR A 130 6.56 25.24 16.92
CA TYR A 130 5.71 26.17 17.67
C TYR A 130 6.19 26.39 19.11
N ILE A 131 6.62 25.33 19.80
CA ILE A 131 7.19 25.44 21.15
C ILE A 131 8.44 26.31 21.12
N ALA A 132 9.35 26.08 20.17
CA ALA A 132 10.58 26.87 20.04
C ALA A 132 10.28 28.35 19.79
N LEU A 133 9.35 28.65 18.88
CA LEU A 133 8.89 30.02 18.59
C LEU A 133 8.31 30.68 19.84
N TYR A 134 7.46 29.97 20.58
CA TYR A 134 6.85 30.46 21.80
C TYR A 134 7.89 30.77 22.88
N GLN A 135 8.86 29.87 23.09
CA GLN A 135 9.94 30.10 24.07
C GLN A 135 10.78 31.32 23.70
N ASN A 136 11.08 31.52 22.41
CA ASN A 136 11.80 32.69 21.92
C ASN A 136 11.03 33.99 22.22
N GLN A 137 9.74 34.04 21.86
CA GLN A 137 8.89 35.20 22.14
C GLN A 137 8.82 35.50 23.65
N ARG A 138 8.70 34.46 24.47
CA ARG A 138 8.68 34.60 25.93
C ARG A 138 10.01 35.16 26.47
N ALA A 139 11.14 34.73 25.92
CA ALA A 139 12.46 35.24 26.30
C ALA A 139 12.61 36.72 25.97
N ILE A 140 12.19 37.14 24.77
CA ILE A 140 12.19 38.55 24.35
C ILE A 140 11.34 39.41 25.29
N LEU A 141 10.14 38.94 25.63
CA LEU A 141 9.23 39.69 26.50
C LEU A 141 9.81 39.87 27.92
N LYS A 142 10.40 38.80 28.47
CA LYS A 142 11.12 38.86 29.76
C LYS A 142 12.30 39.82 29.71
N GLN A 143 13.05 39.82 28.62
CA GLN A 143 14.20 40.71 28.46
C GLN A 143 13.78 42.19 28.44
N ARG A 144 12.75 42.55 27.66
CA ARG A 144 12.21 43.92 27.64
C ARG A 144 11.68 44.36 29.00
N HIS A 145 11.04 43.45 29.73
CA HIS A 145 10.57 43.75 31.08
C HIS A 145 11.73 44.05 32.03
N ARG A 146 12.80 43.26 31.99
CA ARG A 146 14.02 43.51 32.78
C ARG A 146 14.65 44.85 32.44
N GLU A 147 14.82 45.15 31.15
CA GLU A 147 15.39 46.43 30.71
C GLU A 147 14.58 47.63 31.21
N LYS A 148 13.24 47.51 31.24
CA LYS A 148 12.36 48.55 31.77
C LYS A 148 12.52 48.73 33.29
N GLU A 149 12.58 47.63 34.05
CA GLU A 149 12.84 47.68 35.50
C GLU A 149 14.21 48.29 35.81
N ASP A 150 15.26 47.88 35.09
CA ASP A 150 16.61 48.41 35.25
C ASP A 150 16.69 49.91 34.94
N TYR A 151 15.88 50.39 33.99
CA TYR A 151 15.77 51.80 33.67
C TYR A 151 15.05 52.59 34.78
N ILE A 152 13.94 52.06 35.30
CA ILE A 152 13.21 52.66 36.42
C ILE A 152 14.09 52.73 37.67
N ASN A 153 14.81 51.66 37.99
CA ASN A 153 15.73 51.62 39.13
C ASN A 153 16.84 52.67 39.01
N ARG A 154 17.43 52.83 37.82
CA ARG A 154 18.42 53.89 37.56
C ARG A 154 17.85 55.29 37.77
N LEU A 155 16.67 55.57 37.23
CA LEU A 155 15.96 56.84 37.44
C LEU A 155 15.64 57.12 38.91
N ALA A 156 15.27 56.09 39.68
CA ALA A 156 15.01 56.22 41.10
C ALA A 156 16.29 56.59 41.87
N GLN A 157 17.42 55.94 41.55
CA GLN A 157 18.72 56.24 42.14
C GLN A 157 19.18 57.66 41.83
N ASP A 158 19.15 58.07 40.55
CA ASP A 158 19.56 59.42 40.13
C ASP A 158 18.74 60.50 40.86
N LYS A 159 17.44 60.26 41.09
CA LYS A 159 16.56 61.17 41.83
C LYS A 159 16.91 61.26 43.32
N GLU A 160 17.39 60.18 43.92
CA GLU A 160 17.82 60.16 45.33
C GLU A 160 19.15 60.87 45.50
N ASP A 161 20.10 60.63 44.60
CA ASP A 161 21.41 61.29 44.58
C ASP A 161 21.29 62.82 44.40
N MET A 162 20.30 63.29 43.63
CA MET A 162 20.03 64.73 43.47
C MET A 162 19.42 65.43 44.69
N LYS A 163 18.97 64.67 45.71
CA LYS A 163 18.39 65.22 46.95
C LYS A 163 19.39 65.34 48.11
N MET A 164 20.57 64.74 47.97
CA MET A 164 21.71 64.84 48.90
C MET A 164 22.56 66.08 48.59
#